data_AF-A0A564ZF67-F1
#
_entry.id   AF-A0A564ZF67-F1
#
_cell.length_a   1.000
_cell.length_b   1.000
_cell.length_c   1.000
_cell.angle_alpha   90.00
_cell.angle_beta   90.00
_cell.angle_gamma   90.00
#
_symmetry.space_group_name_H-M   'P 1'
#
loop_
_entity.id
_entity.type
_entity.pdbx_description
1 polymer ?
#
loop_
_entity_poly.entity_id
_entity_poly.type
_entity_poly.pdbx_seq_one_letter_code
_entity_poly.pdbx_strand_id
1 'polypeptide(L)'
;MFTIRVLRILTTVITLGAILTACQAGGRVVLEGDQGRVIVDVPRTSVPPPTHRGQPHGDYYRYESSLPNIPEGHLPPPGMCRIWYPDRPPGQQPPPRPCHELEGRMLPGAWLIRGNPGGR
;
A
#
# COMPACT_ATOMS: atom_id res chain seq x y z
N MET A 1 44.50 -35.76 4.44
CA MET A 1 44.42 -34.66 3.43
C MET A 1 43.01 -34.48 2.84
N PHE A 2 42.26 -35.57 2.59
CA PHE A 2 40.85 -35.53 2.13
C PHE A 2 39.88 -34.86 3.13
N THR A 3 40.00 -35.17 4.42
CA THR A 3 39.15 -34.63 5.50
C THR A 3 39.21 -33.11 5.63
N ILE A 4 40.40 -32.52 5.49
CA ILE A 4 40.61 -31.06 5.57
C ILE A 4 40.03 -30.33 4.36
N ARG A 5 40.07 -30.95 3.17
CA ARG A 5 39.49 -30.38 1.94
C ARG A 5 37.96 -30.39 2.00
N VAL A 6 37.36 -31.48 2.48
CA VAL A 6 35.91 -31.59 2.67
C VAL A 6 35.40 -30.59 3.72
N LEU A 7 36.12 -30.44 4.85
CA LEU A 7 35.75 -29.48 5.90
C LEU A 7 35.79 -28.04 5.39
N ARG A 8 36.82 -27.66 4.60
CA ARG A 8 36.93 -26.32 4.00
C ARG A 8 35.84 -26.03 2.98
N ILE A 9 35.50 -27.01 2.13
CA ILE A 9 34.41 -26.87 1.17
C ILE A 9 33.09 -26.69 1.91
N LEU A 10 32.84 -27.50 2.95
CA LEU A 10 31.62 -27.43 3.75
C LEU A 10 31.49 -26.07 4.47
N THR A 11 32.56 -25.58 5.10
CA THR A 11 32.54 -24.25 5.75
C THR A 11 32.31 -23.12 4.75
N THR A 12 32.88 -23.20 3.55
CA THR A 12 32.72 -22.16 2.53
C THR A 12 31.30 -22.14 1.97
N VAL A 13 30.67 -23.31 1.79
CA VAL A 13 29.28 -23.42 1.35
C VAL A 13 28.32 -22.89 2.41
N ILE A 14 28.58 -23.18 3.69
CA ILE A 14 27.75 -22.69 4.81
C ILE A 14 27.82 -21.16 4.93
N THR A 15 29.01 -20.56 4.83
CA THR A 15 29.16 -19.11 4.91
C THR A 15 28.57 -18.39 3.70
N LEU A 16 28.73 -18.93 2.48
CA LEU A 16 28.06 -18.37 1.30
C LEU A 16 26.52 -18.46 1.40
N GLY A 17 26.00 -19.57 1.92
CA GLY A 17 24.55 -19.78 2.08
C GLY A 17 23.92 -18.80 3.07
N ALA A 18 24.62 -18.48 4.15
CA ALA A 18 24.15 -17.54 5.18
C ALA A 18 24.11 -16.07 4.71
N ILE A 19 24.98 -15.68 3.77
CA ILE A 19 24.99 -14.32 3.20
C ILE A 19 23.78 -14.09 2.26
N LEU A 20 23.29 -15.15 1.61
CA LEU A 20 22.16 -15.05 0.68
C LEU A 20 20.77 -15.06 1.37
N THR A 21 20.72 -15.31 2.67
CA THR A 21 19.47 -15.31 3.47
C THR A 21 19.25 -13.96 4.16
N ALA A 22 19.24 -12.87 3.38
CA ALA A 22 18.76 -11.59 3.89
C ALA A 22 17.22 -11.65 4.02
N CYS A 23 16.70 -11.43 5.23
CA CYS A 23 15.25 -11.39 5.49
C CYS A 23 14.60 -10.22 4.75
N GLN A 24 13.71 -10.52 3.80
CA GLN A 24 12.86 -9.53 3.15
C GLN A 24 11.74 -9.13 4.13
N ALA A 25 11.82 -7.94 4.73
CA ALA A 25 10.72 -7.38 5.52
C ALA A 25 9.64 -6.84 4.58
N GLY A 26 8.82 -7.74 4.02
CA GLY A 26 7.74 -7.40 3.10
C GLY A 26 6.42 -7.10 3.83
N GLY A 27 5.67 -6.11 3.34
CA GLY A 27 4.25 -5.94 3.67
C GLY A 27 3.36 -6.90 2.89
N ARG A 28 2.10 -7.08 3.33
CA ARG A 28 1.12 -7.93 2.64
C ARG A 28 -0.08 -7.09 2.19
N VAL A 29 -0.42 -7.18 0.91
CA VAL A 29 -1.66 -6.63 0.34
C VAL A 29 -2.60 -7.80 0.08
N VAL A 30 -3.80 -7.75 0.66
CA VAL A 30 -4.87 -8.72 0.37
C VAL A 30 -5.97 -7.98 -0.37
N LEU A 31 -6.28 -8.49 -1.57
CA LEU A 31 -7.46 -8.11 -2.32
C LEU A 31 -8.49 -9.22 -2.10
N GLU A 32 -9.55 -8.95 -1.35
CA GLU A 32 -10.56 -9.96 -1.01
C GLU A 32 -11.94 -9.53 -1.49
N GLY A 33 -12.53 -10.33 -2.38
CA GLY A 33 -13.90 -10.18 -2.86
C GLY A 33 -14.09 -9.36 -4.14
N ASP A 34 -15.32 -9.44 -4.67
CA ASP A 34 -15.90 -8.62 -5.73
C ASP A 34 -16.24 -7.18 -5.26
N GLN A 35 -16.29 -6.97 -3.95
CA GLN A 35 -16.61 -5.68 -3.30
C GLN A 35 -15.45 -4.68 -3.27
N GLY A 36 -14.27 -5.04 -3.80
CA GLY A 36 -13.13 -4.12 -3.88
C GLY A 36 -12.54 -3.71 -2.53
N ARG A 37 -12.55 -4.63 -1.56
CA ARG A 37 -12.00 -4.41 -0.22
C ARG A 37 -10.48 -4.64 -0.24
N VAL A 38 -9.74 -3.62 0.17
CA VAL A 38 -8.27 -3.62 0.23
C VAL A 38 -7.86 -3.65 1.70
N ILE A 39 -7.15 -4.70 2.09
CA ILE A 39 -6.55 -4.83 3.43
C ILE A 39 -5.04 -4.71 3.28
N VAL A 40 -4.46 -3.73 3.98
CA VAL A 40 -3.02 -3.50 4.04
C VAL A 40 -2.53 -3.69 5.47
N ASP A 41 -1.67 -4.69 5.68
CA ASP A 41 -1.01 -4.93 6.96
C ASP A 41 0.40 -4.30 6.91
N VAL A 42 0.66 -3.30 7.77
CA VAL A 42 1.94 -2.57 7.84
C VAL A 42 2.62 -2.83 9.18
N PRO A 43 3.89 -3.27 9.23
CA PRO A 43 4.60 -3.48 10.50
C PRO A 43 4.62 -2.20 11.35
N ARG A 44 4.39 -2.31 12.66
CA ARG A 44 4.46 -1.15 13.58
C ARG A 44 5.87 -0.58 13.72
N THR A 45 6.90 -1.37 13.40
CA THR A 45 8.30 -0.95 13.45
C THR A 45 8.68 -0.04 12.30
N SER A 46 7.93 -0.01 11.20
CA SER A 46 8.24 0.79 10.02
C SER A 46 7.52 2.14 9.97
N VAL A 47 6.51 2.36 10.81
CA VAL A 47 5.72 3.60 10.84
C VAL A 47 5.39 4.02 12.28
N PRO A 48 5.35 5.33 12.59
CA PRO A 48 4.84 5.81 13.88
C PRO A 48 3.35 5.45 14.05
N PRO A 49 2.81 5.49 15.28
CA PRO A 49 1.40 5.24 15.53
C PRO A 49 0.48 6.10 14.63
N PRO A 50 -0.44 5.48 13.87
CA PRO A 50 -1.28 6.19 12.93
C PRO A 50 -2.32 7.03 13.66
N THR A 51 -2.51 8.27 13.23
CA THR A 51 -3.48 9.20 13.84
C THR A 51 -4.92 8.96 13.39
N HIS A 52 -5.16 8.37 12.22
CA HIS A 52 -6.48 8.45 11.58
C HIS A 52 -7.03 7.21 10.85
N ARG A 53 -6.49 5.99 10.99
CA ARG A 53 -7.18 4.81 10.43
C ARG A 53 -6.66 3.42 10.76
N GLY A 54 -5.38 3.27 11.09
CA GLY A 54 -4.78 1.95 11.26
C GLY A 54 -5.26 1.31 12.56
N GLN A 55 -5.98 0.19 12.46
CA GLN A 55 -6.36 -0.58 13.65
C GLN A 55 -5.13 -1.36 14.15
N PRO A 56 -4.75 -1.26 15.43
CA PRO A 56 -3.76 -2.13 16.06
C PRO A 56 -4.13 -3.62 15.87
N HIS A 57 -3.28 -4.42 15.22
CA HIS A 57 -3.48 -5.86 15.05
C HIS A 57 -2.16 -6.63 15.22
N GLY A 58 -1.86 -7.06 16.46
CA GLY A 58 -0.56 -7.67 16.78
C GLY A 58 0.60 -6.70 16.50
N ASP A 59 1.66 -7.14 15.85
CA ASP A 59 2.82 -6.29 15.49
C ASP A 59 2.61 -5.43 14.23
N TYR A 60 1.36 -5.35 13.74
CA TYR A 60 0.99 -4.64 12.53
C TYR A 60 -0.11 -3.60 12.81
N TYR A 61 -0.17 -2.58 11.96
CA TYR A 61 -1.35 -1.76 11.74
C TYR A 61 -2.11 -2.31 10.54
N ARG A 62 -3.40 -2.60 10.73
CA ARG A 62 -4.30 -3.00 9.67
C ARG A 62 -5.06 -1.79 9.14
N TYR A 63 -4.96 -1.57 7.84
CA TYR A 63 -5.75 -0.59 7.11
C TYR A 63 -6.74 -1.34 6.24
N GLU A 64 -8.02 -1.11 6.45
CA GLU A 64 -9.09 -1.65 5.64
C GLU A 64 -9.78 -0.50 4.90
N SER A 65 -9.90 -0.64 3.58
CA SER A 65 -10.52 0.37 2.74
C SER A 65 -11.37 -0.31 1.66
N SER A 66 -12.61 0.13 1.49
CA SER A 66 -13.49 -0.27 0.39
C SER A 66 -13.46 0.79 -0.71
N LEU A 67 -13.41 0.38 -1.98
CA LEU A 67 -13.53 1.31 -3.10
C LEU A 67 -14.75 2.23 -2.90
N PRO A 68 -14.61 3.55 -3.08
CA PRO A 68 -15.71 4.48 -2.87
C PRO A 68 -16.72 4.34 -4.01
N ASN A 69 -18.01 4.34 -3.68
CA ASN A 69 -19.07 4.50 -4.68
C ASN A 69 -19.20 5.98 -5.05
N ILE A 70 -18.63 6.36 -6.19
CA ILE A 70 -18.58 7.75 -6.66
C ILE A 70 -19.68 7.94 -7.72
N PRO A 71 -20.63 8.86 -7.51
CA PRO A 71 -21.60 9.20 -8.56
C PRO A 71 -20.89 9.70 -9.81
N GLU A 72 -21.38 9.34 -10.99
CA GLU A 72 -20.72 9.63 -12.28
C GLU A 72 -20.40 11.12 -12.47
N GLY A 73 -21.35 12.01 -12.15
CA GLY A 73 -21.15 13.46 -12.22
C GLY A 73 -20.14 14.05 -11.21
N HIS A 74 -19.56 13.22 -10.34
CA HIS A 74 -18.54 13.60 -9.37
C HIS A 74 -17.14 13.12 -9.74
N LEU A 75 -16.99 12.42 -10.87
CA LEU A 75 -15.68 12.04 -11.39
C LEU A 75 -14.93 13.29 -11.87
N PRO A 76 -13.62 13.38 -11.61
CA PRO A 76 -12.80 14.45 -12.18
C PRO A 76 -12.69 14.30 -13.70
N PRO A 77 -12.55 15.41 -14.46
CA PRO A 77 -12.35 15.36 -15.90
C PRO A 77 -10.97 14.77 -16.25
N PRO A 78 -10.75 14.36 -17.51
CA PRO A 78 -9.45 13.86 -17.99
C PRO A 78 -8.27 14.77 -17.60
N GLY A 79 -7.20 14.18 -17.09
CA GLY A 79 -6.00 14.91 -16.65
C GLY A 79 -6.10 15.55 -15.25
N MET A 80 -7.29 15.57 -14.66
CA MET A 80 -7.51 15.99 -13.28
C MET A 80 -7.62 14.79 -12.35
N CYS A 81 -7.23 15.01 -11.10
CA CYS A 81 -7.38 14.07 -10.01
C CYS A 81 -8.22 14.70 -8.90
N ARG A 82 -8.94 13.87 -8.14
CA ARG A 82 -9.77 14.30 -7.02
C ARG A 82 -9.45 13.45 -5.79
N ILE A 83 -9.22 14.10 -4.66
CA ILE A 83 -9.17 13.40 -3.37
C ILE A 83 -10.60 13.09 -2.95
N TRP A 84 -10.89 11.83 -2.62
CA TRP A 84 -12.19 11.37 -2.16
C TRP A 84 -12.10 10.89 -0.71
N TYR A 85 -12.85 11.56 0.17
CA TYR A 85 -12.95 11.25 1.58
C TYR A 85 -14.20 10.38 1.84
N PRO A 86 -14.08 9.14 2.32
CA PRO A 86 -15.22 8.24 2.47
C PRO A 86 -16.24 8.72 3.53
N ASP A 87 -15.81 9.57 4.46
CA ASP A 87 -16.62 10.18 5.51
C ASP A 87 -17.34 11.47 5.08
N ARG A 88 -17.18 11.91 3.82
CA ARG A 88 -17.80 13.14 3.30
C ARG A 88 -18.88 12.85 2.24
N PRO A 89 -20.04 13.53 2.30
CA PRO A 89 -21.02 13.48 1.23
C PRO A 89 -20.44 13.96 -0.11
N PRO A 90 -20.94 13.46 -1.28
CA PRO A 90 -20.41 13.83 -2.60
C PRO A 90 -20.30 15.35 -2.86
N GLY A 91 -21.31 16.13 -2.44
CA GLY A 91 -21.33 17.58 -2.60
C GLY A 91 -20.37 18.36 -1.69
N GLN A 92 -19.76 17.71 -0.69
CA GLN A 92 -18.79 18.30 0.23
C GLN A 92 -17.35 17.85 -0.04
N GLN A 93 -17.16 17.06 -1.10
CA GLN A 93 -15.83 16.62 -1.51
C GLN A 93 -15.04 17.79 -2.10
N PRO A 94 -13.72 17.87 -1.87
CA PRO A 94 -12.88 18.88 -2.48
C PRO A 94 -13.01 18.89 -4.02
N PRO A 95 -12.76 20.04 -4.67
CA PRO A 95 -12.77 20.12 -6.12
C PRO A 95 -11.61 19.28 -6.72
N PRO A 96 -11.75 18.82 -7.97
CA PRO A 96 -10.63 18.26 -8.73
C PRO A 96 -9.46 19.25 -8.85
N ARG A 97 -8.23 18.72 -8.87
CA ARG A 97 -6.99 19.46 -9.12
C ARG A 97 -6.12 18.72 -10.14
N PRO A 98 -5.14 19.39 -10.78
CA PRO A 98 -4.20 18.71 -11.66
C PRO A 98 -3.52 17.53 -10.96
N CYS A 99 -3.41 16.39 -11.64
CA CYS A 99 -2.89 15.16 -11.01
C CYS A 99 -1.49 15.33 -10.43
N HIS A 100 -0.60 16.07 -11.10
CA HIS A 100 0.76 16.31 -10.63
C HIS A 100 0.84 17.06 -9.28
N GLU A 101 -0.21 17.77 -8.87
CA GLU A 101 -0.25 18.44 -7.56
C GLU A 101 -0.62 17.49 -6.42
N LEU A 102 -1.28 16.38 -6.74
CA LEU A 102 -1.83 15.42 -5.77
C LEU A 102 -1.00 14.13 -5.68
N GLU A 103 -0.35 13.75 -6.78
CA GLU A 103 0.53 12.60 -6.85
C GLU A 103 1.71 12.77 -5.86
N GLY A 104 1.94 11.75 -5.02
CA GLY A 104 3.06 11.71 -4.06
C GLY A 104 2.82 12.36 -2.70
N ARG A 105 1.66 12.98 -2.44
CA ARG A 105 1.35 13.65 -1.16
C ARG A 105 0.11 13.09 -0.44
N MET A 106 -0.37 11.91 -0.84
CA MET A 106 -1.60 11.37 -0.28
C MET A 106 -1.36 10.69 1.06
N LEU A 107 -2.02 11.19 2.10
CA LEU A 107 -2.06 10.55 3.41
C LEU A 107 -3.05 9.37 3.40
N PRO A 108 -2.83 8.35 4.25
CA PRO A 108 -3.81 7.28 4.47
C PRO A 108 -5.15 7.88 4.87
N GLY A 109 -6.25 7.32 4.36
CA GLY A 109 -7.59 7.77 4.75
C GLY A 109 -8.46 8.29 3.61
N ALA A 110 -7.87 8.55 2.44
CA ALA A 110 -8.61 9.02 1.27
C ALA A 110 -8.24 8.20 0.03
N TRP A 111 -8.98 8.42 -1.05
CA TRP A 111 -8.71 7.85 -2.36
C TRP A 111 -8.28 8.94 -3.34
N LEU A 112 -7.29 8.67 -4.18
CA LEU A 112 -6.97 9.52 -5.32
C LEU A 112 -7.69 8.97 -6.55
N ILE A 113 -8.70 9.70 -7.00
CA ILE A 113 -9.51 9.34 -8.16
C ILE A 113 -8.96 10.07 -9.37
N ARG A 114 -8.58 9.35 -10.42
CA ARG A 114 -8.08 9.94 -11.67
C ARG A 114 -9.21 10.02 -12.69
N GLY A 115 -9.31 11.15 -13.39
CA GLY A 115 -10.25 11.30 -14.49
C GLY A 115 -9.83 10.43 -15.66
N ASN A 116 -10.71 9.54 -16.10
CA ASN A 116 -10.44 8.66 -17.23
C ASN A 116 -10.53 9.46 -18.54
N PRO A 117 -9.51 9.43 -19.43
CA PRO A 117 -9.58 10.07 -20.74
C PRO A 117 -10.68 9.55 -21.67
N GLY A 118 -11.27 8.38 -21.40
CA GLY A 118 -12.27 7.74 -22.26
C GLY A 118 -13.69 7.71 -21.71
N GLY A 119 -14.16 8.76 -21.02
CA GLY A 119 -15.49 8.84 -20.39
C GLY A 119 -16.60 8.16 -21.21
N ARG A 120 -17.09 7.04 -20.69
CA ARG A 120 -18.29 6.32 -21.13
C ARG A 120 -19.13 6.03 -19.91
#